data_AF-A0A2H1W1T4-F1
#
_entry.id   AF-A0A2H1W1T4-F1
#
_cell.length_a   1.000
_cell.length_b   1.000
_cell.length_c   1.000
_cell.angle_alpha   90.00
_cell.angle_beta   90.00
_cell.angle_gamma   90.00
#
_symmetry.space_group_name_H-M   'P 1'
#
loop_
_entity.id
_entity.type
_entity.pdbx_description
1 polymer ?
#
loop_
_entity_poly.entity_id
_entity_poly.type
_entity_poly.pdbx_seq_one_letter_code
_entity_poly.pdbx_strand_id
1 'polypeptide(L)'
;MERRDDLRLRVWCACILADDWSSCRVDAPAQELSDKMFFRLIDLVHLMGADLQLLLPAAEDVLTAPELAELAGDPRVHYLLKYGYQCLGHDHA
;
A
#
# COMPACT_ATOMS: atom_id res chain seq x y z
N MET A 1 -21.58 4.88 -4.94
CA MET A 1 -20.63 4.11 -4.12
C MET A 1 -19.31 3.97 -4.87
N GLU A 2 -19.35 3.53 -6.14
CA GLU A 2 -18.21 3.41 -7.08
C GLU A 2 -17.22 4.59 -7.05
N ARG A 3 -17.68 5.83 -7.30
CA ARG A 3 -16.76 7.00 -7.35
C ARG A 3 -15.94 7.22 -6.08
N ARG A 4 -16.46 6.89 -4.90
CA ARG A 4 -15.73 7.04 -3.63
C ARG A 4 -14.62 6.00 -3.54
N ASP A 5 -14.94 4.77 -3.90
CA ASP A 5 -14.03 3.64 -3.80
C ASP A 5 -12.92 3.76 -4.87
N ASP A 6 -13.25 4.30 -6.06
CA ASP A 6 -12.28 4.69 -7.09
C ASP A 6 -11.33 5.78 -6.61
N LEU A 7 -11.85 6.86 -6.01
CA LEU A 7 -11.03 7.96 -5.50
C LEU A 7 -10.12 7.47 -4.37
N ARG A 8 -10.63 6.60 -3.51
CA ARG A 8 -9.86 5.94 -2.45
C ARG A 8 -8.71 5.15 -3.06
N LEU A 9 -8.98 4.24 -4.01
CA LEU A 9 -7.94 3.47 -4.68
C LEU A 9 -6.86 4.37 -5.31
N ARG A 10 -7.27 5.46 -5.98
CA ARG A 10 -6.36 6.42 -6.60
C ARG A 10 -5.44 7.12 -5.60
N VAL A 11 -5.93 7.47 -4.41
CA VAL A 11 -5.09 8.07 -3.35
C VAL A 11 -4.00 7.08 -2.93
N TRP A 12 -4.37 5.81 -2.69
CA TRP A 12 -3.40 4.79 -2.30
C TRP A 12 -2.38 4.48 -3.39
N CYS A 13 -2.82 4.42 -4.65
CA CYS A 13 -1.92 4.25 -5.80
C CYS A 13 -0.97 5.44 -5.94
N ALA A 14 -1.45 6.67 -5.73
CA ALA A 14 -0.61 7.86 -5.76
C ALA A 14 0.46 7.85 -4.64
N CYS A 15 0.11 7.37 -3.44
CA CYS A 15 1.09 7.18 -2.37
C CYS A 15 2.16 6.16 -2.75
N ILE A 16 1.78 5.01 -3.34
CA ILE A 16 2.75 4.01 -3.79
C ILE A 16 3.66 4.59 -4.88
N LEU A 17 3.12 5.33 -5.84
CA LEU A 17 3.89 5.97 -6.90
C LEU A 17 4.80 7.11 -6.42
N ALA A 18 4.53 7.69 -5.25
CA ALA A 18 5.35 8.75 -4.68
C ALA A 18 6.69 8.24 -4.13
N ASP A 19 6.80 6.94 -3.90
CA ASP A 19 8.02 6.31 -3.39
C ASP A 19 8.95 5.86 -4.52
N ASP A 20 10.26 5.90 -4.25
CA ASP A 20 11.25 5.22 -5.10
C ASP A 20 11.32 3.74 -4.73
N TRP A 21 11.07 2.87 -5.71
CA TRP A 21 11.10 1.41 -5.56
C TRP A 21 12.32 0.76 -6.21
N SER A 22 13.12 1.51 -6.98
CA SER A 22 14.20 0.96 -7.80
C SER A 22 15.25 0.20 -6.99
N SER A 23 15.56 0.70 -5.79
CA SER A 23 16.56 0.16 -4.86
C SER A 23 15.97 -0.62 -3.69
N CYS A 24 14.68 -1.01 -3.74
CA CYS A 24 14.06 -1.71 -2.62
C CYS A 24 14.71 -3.09 -2.38
N ARG A 25 14.89 -3.43 -1.11
CA ARG A 25 15.41 -4.73 -0.68
C ARG A 25 14.31 -5.61 -0.12
N VAL A 26 14.44 -6.92 -0.30
CA VAL A 26 13.44 -7.90 0.18
C VAL A 26 13.90 -8.68 1.41
N ASP A 27 15.13 -8.48 1.86
CA ASP A 27 15.74 -9.14 3.02
C ASP A 27 15.31 -8.51 4.36
N ALA A 28 14.87 -7.25 4.34
CA ALA A 28 14.35 -6.52 5.49
C ALA A 28 13.05 -5.77 5.14
N PRO A 29 11.95 -6.48 4.78
CA PRO A 29 10.76 -5.88 4.18
C PRO A 29 10.06 -4.87 5.08
N ALA A 30 10.00 -5.12 6.40
CA ALA A 30 9.42 -4.17 7.36
C ALA A 30 10.18 -2.84 7.41
N GLN A 31 11.53 -2.88 7.35
CA GLN A 31 12.36 -1.67 7.35
C GLN A 31 12.24 -0.92 6.02
N GLU A 32 12.15 -1.65 4.91
CA GLU A 32 11.99 -1.02 3.59
C GLU A 32 10.63 -0.36 3.42
N LEU A 33 9.59 -0.90 4.05
CA LEU A 33 8.24 -0.36 3.99
C LEU A 33 7.99 0.77 4.98
N SER A 34 8.63 0.80 6.15
CA SER A 34 8.35 1.79 7.20
C SER A 34 8.52 3.24 6.75
N ASP A 35 9.39 3.48 5.77
CA ASP A 35 9.64 4.83 5.22
C ASP A 35 8.82 5.17 3.98
N LYS A 36 8.07 4.21 3.43
CA LYS A 36 7.25 4.40 2.24
C LYS A 36 6.00 5.22 2.58
N MET A 37 5.61 6.11 1.67
CA MET A 37 4.41 6.93 1.77
C MET A 37 3.15 6.07 1.98
N PHE A 38 3.11 4.87 1.40
CA PHE A 38 2.04 3.90 1.66
C PHE A 38 1.86 3.60 3.16
N PHE A 39 2.94 3.28 3.88
CA PHE A 39 2.90 2.99 5.31
C PHE A 39 2.65 4.25 6.15
N ARG A 40 3.25 5.39 5.76
CA ARG A 40 2.98 6.67 6.43
C ARG A 40 1.50 7.08 6.33
N LEU A 41 0.83 6.76 5.23
CA LEU A 41 -0.61 6.99 5.10
C LEU A 41 -1.42 6.08 6.03
N ILE A 42 -1.01 4.83 6.22
CA ILE A 42 -1.61 3.91 7.20
C ILE A 42 -1.48 4.50 8.61
N ASP A 43 -0.29 4.96 8.99
CA ASP A 43 -0.05 5.57 10.30
C ASP A 43 -0.89 6.83 10.49
N LEU A 44 -1.03 7.65 9.45
CA LEU A 44 -1.87 8.84 9.48
C LEU A 44 -3.35 8.51 9.68
N VAL A 45 -3.87 7.49 8.99
CA VAL A 45 -5.25 7.03 9.16
C VAL A 45 -5.51 6.59 10.59
N HIS A 46 -4.59 5.82 11.18
CA HIS A 46 -4.67 5.43 12.60
C HIS A 46 -4.60 6.65 13.54
N LEU A 47 -3.68 7.58 13.30
CA LEU A 47 -3.53 8.80 14.10
C LEU A 47 -4.80 9.67 14.08
N MET A 48 -5.51 9.69 12.94
CA MET A 48 -6.78 10.40 12.80
C MET A 48 -7.97 9.67 13.45
N GLY A 49 -7.76 8.47 14.01
CA GLY A 49 -8.81 7.65 14.59
C GLY A 49 -9.83 7.13 13.58
N ALA A 50 -9.45 7.09 12.29
CA ALA A 50 -10.30 6.60 11.22
C ALA A 50 -10.17 5.07 11.08
N ASP A 51 -11.23 4.43 10.60
CA ASP A 51 -11.23 2.99 10.37
C ASP A 51 -10.43 2.67 9.10
N LEU A 52 -9.25 2.06 9.29
CA LEU A 52 -8.39 1.64 8.18
C LEU A 52 -9.09 0.62 7.28
N GLN A 53 -9.91 -0.30 7.82
CA GLN A 53 -10.60 -1.31 7.01
C GLN A 53 -11.61 -0.67 6.06
N LEU A 54 -12.15 0.50 6.42
CA LEU A 54 -13.03 1.28 5.56
C LEU A 54 -12.26 2.10 4.51
N LEU A 55 -11.00 2.45 4.77
CA LEU A 55 -10.20 3.34 3.92
C LEU A 55 -9.16 2.63 3.07
N LEU A 56 -8.68 1.47 3.47
CA LEU A 56 -7.71 0.66 2.74
C LEU A 56 -8.44 -0.15 1.66
N PRO A 57 -8.07 -0.04 0.37
CA PRO A 57 -8.57 -0.89 -0.69
C PRO A 57 -8.11 -2.34 -0.49
N ALA A 58 -8.74 -3.28 -1.21
CA ALA A 58 -8.24 -4.65 -1.19
C ALA A 58 -6.85 -4.70 -1.83
N ALA A 59 -5.98 -5.60 -1.34
CA ALA A 59 -4.65 -5.79 -1.89
C ALA A 59 -4.69 -6.11 -3.40
N GLU A 60 -5.68 -6.90 -3.83
CA GLU A 60 -5.87 -7.26 -5.23
C GLU A 60 -6.19 -6.03 -6.10
N ASP A 61 -7.02 -5.11 -5.62
CA ASP A 61 -7.37 -3.88 -6.34
C ASP A 61 -6.13 -3.00 -6.54
N VAL A 62 -5.27 -2.88 -5.52
CA VAL A 62 -4.01 -2.12 -5.62
C VAL A 62 -3.03 -2.80 -6.56
N LEU A 63 -2.84 -4.13 -6.44
CA LEU A 63 -1.86 -4.86 -7.25
C LEU A 63 -2.27 -4.97 -8.73
N THR A 64 -3.55 -4.80 -9.05
CA THR A 64 -4.09 -4.82 -10.41
C THR A 64 -4.43 -3.43 -10.94
N ALA A 65 -4.17 -2.37 -10.16
CA ALA A 65 -4.45 -1.00 -10.54
C ALA A 65 -3.63 -0.61 -11.78
N PRO A 66 -4.27 -0.08 -12.85
CA PRO A 66 -3.58 0.32 -14.06
C PRO A 66 -2.48 1.36 -13.81
N GLU A 67 -2.66 2.24 -12.82
CA GLU A 67 -1.67 3.25 -12.44
C GLU A 67 -0.34 2.65 -11.96
N LEU A 68 -0.36 1.41 -11.46
CA LEU A 68 0.80 0.71 -10.93
C LEU A 68 1.41 -0.28 -11.93
N ALA A 69 0.91 -0.35 -13.18
CA ALA A 69 1.31 -1.37 -14.15
C ALA A 69 2.83 -1.45 -14.41
N GLU A 70 3.54 -0.32 -14.40
CA GLU A 70 5.00 -0.30 -14.54
C GLU A 70 5.72 -0.87 -13.31
N LEU A 71 5.26 -0.51 -12.11
CA LEU A 71 5.77 -1.05 -10.84
C LEU A 71 5.43 -2.54 -10.68
N ALA A 72 4.29 -2.97 -11.23
CA ALA A 72 3.85 -4.36 -11.22
C ALA A 72 4.78 -5.29 -12.01
N GLY A 73 5.61 -4.74 -12.90
CA GLY A 73 6.66 -5.50 -13.57
C GLY A 73 7.79 -5.94 -12.61
N ASP A 74 7.92 -5.32 -11.44
CA ASP A 74 8.96 -5.65 -10.45
C ASP A 74 8.43 -6.62 -9.38
N PRO A 75 8.92 -7.88 -9.35
CA PRO A 75 8.47 -8.87 -8.36
C PRO A 75 8.80 -8.46 -6.92
N ARG A 76 9.80 -7.60 -6.70
CA ARG A 76 10.15 -7.10 -5.36
C ARG A 76 9.04 -6.18 -4.82
N VAL A 77 8.51 -5.30 -5.66
CA VAL A 77 7.42 -4.39 -5.29
C VAL A 77 6.17 -5.19 -4.97
N HIS A 78 5.83 -6.19 -5.80
CA HIS A 78 4.73 -7.11 -5.51
C HIS A 78 4.88 -7.83 -4.18
N TYR A 79 6.08 -8.33 -3.88
CA TYR A 79 6.38 -8.99 -2.61
C TYR A 79 6.20 -8.04 -1.42
N LEU A 80 6.79 -6.84 -1.49
CA LEU A 80 6.75 -5.85 -0.42
C LEU A 80 5.32 -5.36 -0.15
N LEU A 81 4.53 -5.06 -1.18
CA LEU A 81 3.13 -4.66 -1.00
C LEU A 81 2.32 -5.78 -0.34
N LYS A 82 2.44 -7.03 -0.81
CA LYS A 82 1.76 -8.18 -0.19
C LYS A 82 2.17 -8.38 1.27
N TYR A 83 3.46 -8.24 1.57
CA TYR A 83 3.97 -8.29 2.94
C TYR A 83 3.34 -7.21 3.82
N GLY A 84 3.27 -5.96 3.33
CA GLY A 84 2.60 -4.86 4.02
C GLY A 84 1.16 -5.19 4.39
N TYR A 85 0.36 -5.68 3.44
CA TYR A 85 -1.02 -6.10 3.70
C TYR A 85 -1.12 -7.25 4.72
N GLN A 86 -0.19 -8.21 4.70
CA GLN A 86 -0.17 -9.30 5.69
C GLN A 86 0.10 -8.79 7.11
N CYS A 87 1.01 -7.82 7.28
CA CYS A 87 1.27 -7.21 8.58
C CYS A 87 0.01 -6.54 9.15
N LEU A 88 -0.73 -5.79 8.33
CA LEU A 88 -1.97 -5.12 8.74
C LEU A 88 -3.07 -6.10 9.14
N GLY A 89 -3.15 -7.26 8.47
CA GLY A 89 -4.08 -8.32 8.84
C GLY A 89 -3.73 -9.02 10.15
N HIS A 90 -2.46 -8.98 10.58
CA HIS A 90 -1.99 -9.59 11.81
C HIS A 90 -2.14 -8.66 13.02
N ASP A 91 -2.11 -7.34 12.83
CA ASP A 91 -2.26 -6.33 13.90
C ASP A 91 -3.71 -6.15 14.42
N HIS A 92 -4.68 -6.90 13.85
CA HIS A 92 -6.09 -6.86 14.23
C HIS A 92 -6.64 -8.22 14.71
N ALA A 93 -5.76 -9.17 15.03
CA ALA A 93 -6.11 -10.50 15.57
C ALA A 93 -5.88 -10.62 17.09
#